data_AF-A0A510K9M7-F1
#
_entry.id   AF-A0A510K9M7-F1
#
_cell.length_a   1.000
_cell.length_b   1.000
_cell.length_c   1.000
_cell.angle_alpha   90.00
_cell.angle_beta   90.00
_cell.angle_gamma   90.00
#
_symmetry.space_group_name_H-M   'P 1'
#
loop_
_entity.id
_entity.type
_entity.pdbx_description
1 polymer ?
#
loop_
_entity_poly.entity_id
_entity_poly.type
_entity_poly.pdbx_seq_one_letter_code
_entity_poly.pdbx_strand_id
1 'polypeptide(L)'
;MIEFLKNIKSKIGIYHLEDDAISIGKILKISGKYLFLDSYDSNNKKEGIKVFLISEIKRVILKSDYIEKLENKKKLYRIFFFFKR
;
A
#
# COMPACT_ATOMS: atom_id res chain seq x y z
N MET A 1 -13.55 -6.34 -10.37
CA MET A 1 -12.59 -5.52 -9.57
C MET A 1 -12.31 -6.12 -8.19
N ILE A 2 -13.33 -6.40 -7.37
CA ILE A 2 -13.14 -6.98 -6.02
C ILE A 2 -12.34 -8.29 -6.05
N GLU A 3 -12.70 -9.22 -6.94
CA GLU A 3 -12.04 -10.51 -7.10
C GLU A 3 -10.55 -10.37 -7.43
N PHE A 4 -10.23 -9.45 -8.33
CA PHE A 4 -8.87 -9.11 -8.71
C PHE A 4 -8.05 -8.59 -7.51
N LEU A 5 -8.64 -7.67 -6.73
CA LEU A 5 -7.98 -7.10 -5.56
C LEU A 5 -7.70 -8.12 -4.45
N LYS A 6 -8.58 -9.12 -4.26
CA LYS A 6 -8.39 -10.18 -3.25
C LYS A 6 -7.13 -11.01 -3.48
N ASN A 7 -6.67 -11.12 -4.73
CA ASN A 7 -5.52 -11.95 -5.08
C ASN A 7 -4.17 -11.23 -4.91
N ILE A 8 -4.17 -9.92 -4.62
CA ILE A 8 -2.94 -9.13 -4.51
C ILE A 8 -2.38 -9.22 -3.09
N LYS A 9 -1.17 -9.75 -2.95
CA LYS A 9 -0.44 -9.85 -1.67
C LYS A 9 0.62 -8.75 -1.46
N SER A 10 0.99 -8.07 -2.54
CA SER A 10 2.01 -7.02 -2.55
C SER A 10 1.44 -5.67 -2.09
N LYS A 11 2.32 -4.69 -1.85
CA LYS A 11 1.87 -3.30 -1.66
C LYS A 11 1.30 -2.76 -2.96
N ILE A 12 0.21 -2.02 -2.84
CA ILE A 12 -0.44 -1.29 -3.93
C ILE A 12 -0.51 0.19 -3.60
N GLY A 13 -0.57 1.02 -4.64
CA GLY A 13 -1.01 2.40 -4.53
C GLY A 13 -2.50 2.51 -4.86
N ILE A 14 -3.22 3.36 -4.14
CA ILE A 14 -4.61 3.71 -4.37
C ILE A 14 -4.69 5.21 -4.60
N TYR A 15 -5.25 5.60 -5.74
CA TYR A 15 -5.64 6.98 -6.00
C TYR A 15 -7.14 7.12 -5.72
N HIS A 16 -7.49 7.95 -4.73
CA HIS A 16 -8.88 8.28 -4.39
C HIS A 16 -9.30 9.57 -5.09
N LEU A 17 -10.58 9.67 -5.44
CA LEU A 17 -11.11 10.77 -6.25
C LEU A 17 -11.09 12.13 -5.52
N GLU A 18 -11.22 12.14 -4.20
CA GLU A 18 -11.44 13.39 -3.44
C GLU A 18 -10.15 14.04 -2.97
N ASP A 19 -9.14 13.24 -2.61
CA ASP A 19 -7.96 13.74 -1.89
C ASP A 19 -6.77 14.14 -2.79
N ASP A 20 -6.85 13.87 -4.11
CA ASP A 20 -5.72 13.97 -5.07
C ASP A 20 -4.40 13.36 -4.57
N ALA A 21 -4.50 12.45 -3.59
CA ALA A 21 -3.38 11.84 -2.90
C ALA A 21 -3.33 10.33 -3.17
N ILE A 22 -2.11 9.82 -3.28
CA ILE A 22 -1.87 8.38 -3.40
C ILE A 22 -1.65 7.79 -2.01
N SER A 23 -2.46 6.81 -1.65
CA SER A 23 -2.22 6.00 -0.45
C SER A 23 -1.55 4.69 -0.82
N ILE A 24 -0.49 4.32 -0.11
CA ILE A 24 0.22 3.06 -0.34
C ILE A 24 -0.02 2.11 0.79
N GLY A 25 -0.27 0.84 0.46
CA GLY A 25 -0.39 -0.17 1.48
C GLY A 25 -0.68 -1.57 0.99
N LYS A 26 -0.84 -2.47 1.95
CA LYS A 26 -1.25 -3.85 1.69
C LYS A 26 -2.74 -4.00 1.95
N ILE A 27 -3.41 -4.74 1.09
CA ILE A 27 -4.82 -5.07 1.31
C ILE A 27 -4.90 -5.99 2.53
N LEU A 28 -5.64 -5.55 3.54
CA LEU A 28 -5.94 -6.36 4.73
C LEU A 28 -7.19 -7.20 4.48
N LYS A 29 -8.26 -6.56 4.02
CA LYS A 29 -9.56 -7.18 3.81
C LYS A 29 -10.39 -6.35 2.85
N ILE A 30 -11.30 -7.01 2.15
CA ILE A 30 -12.44 -6.38 1.48
C ILE A 30 -13.71 -6.82 2.21
N SER A 31 -14.57 -5.86 2.55
CA SER A 31 -15.83 -6.12 3.24
C SER A 31 -16.95 -5.33 2.57
N GLY A 32 -17.85 -6.02 1.88
CA GLY A 32 -18.89 -5.39 1.06
C GLY A 32 -18.27 -4.45 0.02
N LYS A 33 -18.61 -3.16 0.12
CA LYS A 33 -18.11 -2.09 -0.77
C LYS A 33 -16.84 -1.39 -0.28
N TYR A 34 -16.24 -1.86 0.81
CA TYR A 34 -15.09 -1.22 1.44
C TYR A 34 -13.80 -2.05 1.30
N LEU A 35 -12.69 -1.35 1.06
CA LEU A 35 -11.34 -1.87 1.03
C LEU A 35 -10.55 -1.35 2.22
N PHE A 36 -9.98 -2.26 3.01
CA PHE A 36 -9.15 -1.96 4.17
C PHE A 36 -7.68 -2.11 3.77
N LEU A 37 -6.91 -1.05 3.93
CA LEU A 37 -5.51 -0.96 3.53
C LEU A 37 -4.62 -0.72 4.75
N ASP A 38 -3.69 -1.64 5.05
CA ASP A 38 -2.57 -1.39 5.98
C ASP A 38 -1.64 -0.38 5.32
N SER A 39 -1.72 0.88 5.73
CA SER A 39 -1.12 2.02 5.03
C SER A 39 0.29 2.33 5.52
N TYR A 40 1.10 2.89 4.62
CA TYR A 40 2.50 3.22 4.87
C TYR A 40 2.81 4.66 4.41
N ASP A 41 3.61 5.36 5.21
CA ASP A 41 4.14 6.69 4.88
C ASP A 41 5.26 6.63 3.82
N SER A 42 5.80 7.80 3.45
CA SER A 42 6.93 7.95 2.53
C SER A 42 8.27 7.39 3.05
N ASN A 43 8.33 7.06 4.34
CA ASN A 43 9.45 6.39 5.00
C ASN A 43 9.21 4.89 5.19
N ASN A 44 8.13 4.35 4.62
CA ASN A 44 7.73 2.95 4.73
C ASN A 44 7.41 2.52 6.18
N LYS A 45 7.03 3.46 7.04
CA LYS A 45 6.49 3.23 8.38
C LYS A 45 4.99 3.04 8.30
N LYS A 46 4.41 2.23 9.18
CA LYS A 46 2.97 2.01 9.23
C LYS A 46 2.27 3.26 9.75
N GLU A 47 1.25 3.74 9.03
CA GLU A 47 0.40 4.86 9.44
C GLU A 47 -0.93 4.41 10.04
N GLY A 48 -1.24 3.11 9.98
CA GLY A 48 -2.50 2.54 10.43
C GLY A 48 -3.36 2.05 9.27
N ILE A 49 -4.66 1.90 9.50
CA ILE A 49 -5.60 1.35 8.52
C ILE A 49 -6.33 2.50 7.83
N LYS A 50 -6.21 2.59 6.51
CA LYS A 50 -7.08 3.43 5.68
C LYS A 50 -8.22 2.60 5.11
N VAL A 51 -9.42 3.19 5.07
CA VAL A 51 -10.63 2.54 4.56
C VAL A 51 -11.11 3.32 3.34
N PHE A 52 -11.29 2.63 2.22
CA PHE A 52 -11.72 3.23 0.97
C PHE A 52 -13.04 2.63 0.51
N LEU A 53 -13.94 3.48 -0.01
CA LEU A 53 -15.08 3.02 -0.79
C LEU A 53 -14.58 2.57 -2.17
N ILE A 54 -14.86 1.32 -2.56
CA ILE A 54 -14.30 0.76 -3.80
C ILE A 54 -14.76 1.53 -5.04
N SER A 55 -15.97 2.09 -5.01
CA SER A 55 -16.51 2.90 -6.11
C SER A 55 -15.80 4.25 -6.28
N GLU A 56 -15.08 4.74 -5.27
CA GLU A 56 -14.35 6.01 -5.32
C GLU A 56 -12.87 5.84 -5.66
N ILE A 57 -12.42 4.59 -5.82
CA ILE A 57 -11.05 4.30 -6.24
C ILE A 57 -10.93 4.60 -7.74
N LYS A 58 -10.21 5.66 -8.07
CA LYS A 58 -9.96 6.08 -9.46
C LYS A 58 -8.98 5.15 -10.16
N ARG A 59 -7.94 4.71 -9.43
CA ARG A 59 -6.85 3.89 -9.98
C ARG A 59 -6.21 3.04 -8.88
N VAL A 60 -5.83 1.83 -9.26
CA VAL A 60 -5.01 0.92 -8.46
C VAL A 60 -3.66 0.76 -9.15
N ILE A 61 -2.58 1.02 -8.43
CA ILE A 61 -1.20 0.96 -8.91
C ILE A 61 -0.55 -0.30 -8.33
N LEU A 62 -0.32 -1.31 -9.17
CA LEU A 62 0.24 -2.59 -8.74
C LEU A 62 1.76 -2.58 -8.64
N LYS A 63 2.40 -1.79 -9.50
CA LYS A 63 3.86 -1.62 -9.59
C LYS A 63 4.15 -0.18 -9.96
N SER A 64 5.15 0.40 -9.30
CA SER A 64 5.73 1.69 -9.65
C SER A 64 7.13 1.78 -9.03
N ASP A 65 7.99 2.59 -9.63
CA ASP A 65 9.34 2.86 -9.11
C ASP A 65 9.31 3.35 -7.65
N TYR A 66 8.24 4.06 -7.27
CA TYR A 66 8.06 4.55 -5.91
C TYR A 66 7.77 3.42 -4.91
N ILE A 67 6.85 2.51 -5.24
CA ILE A 67 6.56 1.33 -4.41
C ILE A 67 7.82 0.46 -4.27
N GLU A 68 8.57 0.26 -5.35
CA GLU A 68 9.80 -0.51 -5.35
C GLU A 68 10.89 0.13 -4.49
N LYS A 69 11.08 1.46 -4.59
CA LYS A 69 12.00 2.22 -3.72
C LYS A 69 11.65 2.08 -2.24
N LEU A 70 10.36 2.10 -1.88
CA LEU A 70 9.91 1.90 -0.49
C LEU A 70 10.26 0.50 0.03
N GLU A 71 10.13 -0.54 -0.79
CA GLU A 71 10.52 -1.90 -0.40
C GLU A 71 12.04 -2.06 -0.27
N ASN A 72 12.81 -1.45 -1.17
CA ASN A 72 14.27 -1.49 -1.15
C ASN A 72 14.88 -0.78 0.06
N LYS A 73 14.34 0.37 0.49
CA LYS A 73 14.76 1.04 1.74
C LYS A 73 14.74 0.08 2.93
N LYS A 74 13.69 -0.74 3.07
CA LYS A 74 13.55 -1.69 4.19
C LYS A 74 14.64 -2.77 4.17
N LYS A 75 15.02 -3.25 2.98
CA LYS A 75 16.07 -4.25 2.80
C LYS A 75 17.43 -3.70 3.24
N LEU A 76 17.74 -2.46 2.87
CA LEU A 76 18.99 -1.80 3.24
C LEU A 76 19.11 -1.60 4.75
N TYR A 77 18.05 -1.11 5.42
CA TYR A 77 18.02 -0.98 6.88
C TYR A 77 18.24 -2.31 7.60
N ARG A 78 17.64 -3.40 7.09
CA ARG A 78 17.80 -4.73 7.68
C ARG A 78 19.23 -5.27 7.53
N ILE A 79 19.84 -5.06 6.37
CA ILE A 79 21.24 -5.44 6.11
C ILE A 79 22.18 -4.64 7.03
N PHE A 80 21.99 -3.33 7.10
CA PHE A 80 22.79 -2.46 7.96
C PHE A 80 22.72 -2.86 9.44
N PHE A 81 21.53 -3.19 9.95
CA PHE A 81 21.37 -3.65 11.33
C PHE A 81 21.99 -5.03 11.57
N PHE A 82 21.98 -5.93 10.57
CA PHE A 82 22.62 -7.23 10.66
C PHE A 82 24.15 -7.12 10.81
N PHE A 83 24.80 -6.23 10.07
CA PHE A 83 26.25 -5.99 10.16
C PHE A 83 26.68 -5.21 11.41
N LYS A 84 25.74 -4.68 12.19
CA LYS A 84 26.02 -3.95 13.45
C LYS A 84 25.92 -4.82 14.71
N ARG A 85 25.54 -6.09 14.57
CA ARG A 85 25.57 -7.13 15.61
C ARG A 85 26.84 -7.96 15.46
#